data_AF-A0A846KRV9-F1
#
_entry.id   AF-A0A846KRV9-F1
#
_cell.length_a   1.000
_cell.length_b   1.000
_cell.length_c   1.000
_cell.angle_alpha   90.00
_cell.angle_beta   90.00
_cell.angle_gamma   90.00
#
_symmetry.space_group_name_H-M   'P 1'
#
loop_
_entity.id
_entity.type
_entity.pdbx_description
1 polymer ?
#
loop_
_entity_poly.entity_id
_entity_poly.type
_entity_poly.pdbx_seq_one_letter_code
_entity_poly.pdbx_strand_id
1 'polypeptide(L)'
;MAMTSATNPIGNLIAAISDVYYTTHDGLFRPNYHELLIDLVKLDGNDIILPRNYQTNVLQPFIKFLKEQLKEEGFNKLFHEDEEKLDRRDKALKKAIEEMAEGLLQRNYEFKYFSASFRDLKAIQAIVTTIFDDILRSDITQLATDILPPLAKWGGRKGPYAIPQSMPCLKEMNIRAGIVSFPAEHRTGGLLAWISLGHEVAGHHFLRSIDGLIPKLRENIKTALMKSMDPDDSLTASLIDYWCACAEETACDVLGVLNIGPSFGIGLIGYFRGVRGGKLKSTGPMYSTGEGSSTNSLIFEGAGIDQIFVEKVSDNLTLKQTEGLFGYIRPYDPTAPRPLKYQKFKTSNKHPLDIIRPFVIAQIIRSFNPSSHWSKLIEKEALSDLNGREHITLLQLIKESPRIAISPVIVPVKLAIKTARIAAEAVAESTILIRGSVEKRLREVVKWEREDEELVEEIKRIILSLRPESLSTVGEKECSARHILAASVLSAVQTRSDSESVTSIHVIKSIFNKMKGFLVEIFERKPTLNLGQHIVVSLPPIEEEE
;
A
#
# COMPACT_ATOMS: atom_id res chain seq x y z
N MET A 1 -15.07 -43.01 -9.54
CA MET A 1 -14.46 -42.00 -8.64
C MET A 1 -13.03 -41.78 -9.09
N ALA A 2 -12.81 -40.79 -9.95
CA ALA A 2 -11.46 -40.43 -10.40
C ALA A 2 -10.82 -39.54 -9.34
N MET A 3 -9.69 -39.96 -8.78
CA MET A 3 -8.83 -39.10 -7.98
C MET A 3 -8.27 -38.00 -8.88
N THR A 4 -8.71 -36.76 -8.64
CA THR A 4 -8.14 -35.56 -9.24
C THR A 4 -6.68 -35.44 -8.79
N SER A 5 -5.75 -35.56 -9.73
CA SER A 5 -4.34 -35.20 -9.49
C SER A 5 -4.30 -33.77 -8.96
N ALA A 6 -3.65 -33.54 -7.82
CA ALA A 6 -3.51 -32.23 -7.20
C ALA A 6 -2.88 -31.23 -8.18
N THR A 7 -3.73 -30.45 -8.85
CA THR A 7 -3.34 -29.38 -9.77
C THR A 7 -2.68 -28.28 -8.97
N ASN A 8 -1.45 -27.89 -9.32
CA ASN A 8 -0.81 -26.70 -8.75
C ASN A 8 -1.65 -25.44 -9.11
N PRO A 9 -2.35 -24.82 -8.16
CA PRO A 9 -3.35 -23.80 -8.46
C PRO A 9 -2.74 -22.43 -8.77
N ILE A 10 -1.41 -22.26 -8.71
CA ILE A 10 -0.73 -20.99 -8.95
C ILE A 10 0.43 -21.13 -9.95
N GLY A 11 0.24 -21.92 -11.00
CA GLY A 11 1.31 -22.30 -11.95
C GLY A 11 2.08 -21.14 -12.58
N ASN A 12 1.50 -19.94 -12.66
CA ASN A 12 2.12 -18.77 -13.30
C ASN A 12 2.68 -17.71 -12.33
N LEU A 13 2.72 -17.97 -11.03
CA LEU A 13 3.19 -16.98 -10.04
C LEU A 13 4.59 -16.43 -10.37
N ILE A 14 5.50 -17.29 -10.82
CA ILE A 14 6.89 -16.94 -11.17
C ILE A 14 6.95 -15.94 -12.34
N ALA A 15 6.12 -16.13 -13.37
CA ALA A 15 6.03 -15.21 -14.49
C ALA A 15 5.46 -13.85 -14.06
N ALA A 16 4.47 -13.84 -13.16
CA ALA A 16 3.88 -12.61 -12.62
C ALA A 16 4.83 -11.85 -11.67
N ILE A 17 5.66 -12.57 -10.90
CA ILE A 17 6.76 -12.01 -10.09
C ILE A 17 7.79 -11.31 -10.99
N SER A 18 8.11 -11.91 -12.15
CA SER A 18 9.10 -11.35 -13.08
C SER A 18 8.66 -10.01 -13.67
N ASP A 19 7.35 -9.84 -13.93
CA ASP A 19 6.77 -8.57 -14.41
C ASP A 19 6.89 -7.43 -13.38
N VAL A 20 7.00 -7.74 -12.08
CA VAL A 20 7.28 -6.76 -11.00
C VAL A 20 8.78 -6.45 -10.88
N TYR A 21 9.66 -7.40 -11.17
CA TYR A 21 11.11 -7.28 -10.96
C TYR A 21 11.81 -6.36 -11.98
N TYR A 22 11.31 -6.26 -13.22
CA TYR A 22 12.01 -5.60 -14.34
C TYR A 22 11.75 -4.09 -14.52
N THR A 23 11.48 -3.34 -13.45
CA THR A 23 11.07 -1.94 -13.62
C THR A 23 11.86 -0.95 -12.76
N THR A 24 12.50 0.05 -13.37
CA THR A 24 13.36 1.05 -12.70
C THR A 24 13.16 2.50 -13.19
N HIS A 25 13.22 3.40 -12.21
CA HIS A 25 13.22 4.88 -12.11
C HIS A 25 13.22 5.75 -13.37
N ASP A 26 12.39 6.81 -13.38
CA ASP A 26 12.82 8.22 -13.32
C ASP A 26 11.67 9.24 -13.31
N GLY A 27 11.90 10.40 -12.68
CA GLY A 27 11.04 11.58 -12.75
C GLY A 27 11.34 12.62 -11.68
N LEU A 28 12.30 13.52 -11.93
CA LEU A 28 12.56 14.70 -11.10
C LEU A 28 11.62 15.83 -11.52
N PHE A 29 10.48 15.95 -10.84
CA PHE A 29 9.66 17.16 -10.91
C PHE A 29 10.46 18.33 -10.30
N ARG A 30 10.82 19.31 -11.12
CA ARG A 30 11.49 20.55 -10.71
C ARG A 30 10.69 21.75 -11.22
N PRO A 31 9.58 22.08 -10.57
CA PRO A 31 8.70 23.15 -11.02
C PRO A 31 9.37 24.52 -10.90
N ASN A 32 9.19 25.36 -11.91
CA ASN A 32 9.26 26.81 -11.74
C ASN A 32 7.93 27.31 -11.17
N TYR A 33 7.96 28.23 -10.19
CA TYR A 33 6.76 28.71 -9.50
C TYR A 33 5.68 29.26 -10.45
N HIS A 34 6.06 30.08 -11.42
CA HIS A 34 5.12 30.68 -12.35
C HIS A 34 4.57 29.67 -13.36
N GLU A 35 5.43 28.79 -13.89
CA GLU A 35 5.00 27.73 -14.80
C GLU A 35 4.00 26.79 -14.11
N LEU A 36 4.29 26.40 -12.86
CA LEU A 36 3.39 25.59 -12.05
C LEU A 36 2.03 26.25 -11.88
N LEU A 37 1.98 27.54 -11.51
CA LEU A 37 0.71 28.25 -11.35
C LEU A 37 -0.07 28.35 -12.66
N ILE A 38 0.61 28.62 -13.78
CA ILE A 38 -0.02 28.67 -15.10
C ILE A 38 -0.65 27.33 -15.44
N ASP A 39 0.09 26.24 -15.24
CA ASP A 39 -0.40 24.90 -15.58
C ASP A 39 -1.52 24.43 -14.66
N LEU A 40 -1.49 24.77 -13.38
CA LEU A 40 -2.59 24.49 -12.45
C LEU A 40 -3.86 25.28 -12.80
N VAL A 41 -3.74 26.56 -13.17
CA VAL A 41 -4.91 27.38 -13.55
C VAL A 41 -5.58 26.85 -14.82
N LYS A 42 -4.84 26.24 -15.75
CA LYS A 42 -5.42 25.58 -16.94
C LYS A 42 -6.33 24.40 -16.60
N LEU A 43 -6.20 23.82 -15.41
CA LEU A 43 -7.07 22.73 -14.94
C LEU A 43 -8.41 23.24 -14.38
N ASP A 44 -8.46 24.50 -13.95
CA ASP A 44 -9.66 25.08 -13.31
C ASP A 44 -10.78 25.29 -14.34
N GLY A 45 -11.99 24.86 -14.01
CA GLY A 45 -13.14 24.88 -14.92
C GLY A 45 -13.16 23.77 -15.98
N ASN A 46 -12.21 22.84 -15.97
CA ASN A 46 -12.19 21.70 -16.89
C ASN A 46 -12.67 20.40 -16.22
N ASP A 47 -13.99 20.26 -16.12
CA ASP A 47 -14.66 19.10 -15.49
C ASP A 47 -14.33 17.75 -16.15
N ILE A 48 -13.88 17.76 -17.41
CA ILE A 48 -13.46 16.55 -18.15
C ILE A 48 -12.13 16.02 -17.61
N ILE A 49 -11.22 16.93 -17.25
CA ILE A 49 -9.86 16.59 -16.79
C ILE A 49 -9.83 16.34 -15.28
N LEU A 50 -10.52 17.19 -14.52
CA LEU A 50 -10.57 17.12 -13.06
C LEU A 50 -12.02 17.33 -12.61
N PRO A 51 -12.67 16.36 -11.96
CA PRO A 51 -14.05 16.53 -11.52
C PRO A 51 -14.23 17.72 -10.56
N ARG A 52 -15.40 18.37 -10.62
CA ARG A 52 -15.69 19.63 -9.90
C ARG A 52 -15.44 19.56 -8.39
N ASN A 53 -15.71 18.42 -7.76
CA ASN A 53 -15.42 18.22 -6.34
C ASN A 53 -13.91 18.29 -6.04
N TYR A 54 -13.05 17.73 -6.89
CA TYR A 54 -11.59 17.88 -6.74
C TYR A 54 -11.11 19.28 -7.11
N GLN A 55 -11.77 19.95 -8.06
CA GLN A 55 -11.45 21.36 -8.34
C GLN A 55 -11.67 22.22 -7.09
N THR A 56 -12.87 22.17 -6.50
CA THR A 56 -13.25 22.98 -5.34
C THR A 56 -12.50 22.60 -4.06
N ASN A 57 -12.24 21.32 -3.83
CA ASN A 57 -11.72 20.84 -2.55
C ASN A 57 -10.23 20.46 -2.56
N VAL A 58 -9.57 20.53 -3.72
CA VAL A 58 -8.13 20.22 -3.86
C VAL A 58 -7.41 21.28 -4.69
N LEU A 59 -7.78 21.47 -5.96
CA LEU A 59 -7.06 22.37 -6.87
C LEU A 59 -7.11 23.83 -6.39
N GLN A 60 -8.29 24.35 -6.10
CA GLN A 60 -8.48 25.75 -5.70
C GLN A 60 -7.81 26.05 -4.34
N PRO A 61 -7.97 25.22 -3.29
CA PRO A 61 -7.20 25.37 -2.05
C PRO A 61 -5.68 25.33 -2.28
N PHE A 62 -5.20 24.43 -3.15
CA PHE A 62 -3.78 24.32 -3.45
C PHE A 62 -3.23 25.57 -4.15
N ILE A 63 -3.93 26.07 -5.18
CA ILE A 63 -3.57 27.33 -5.87
C ILE A 63 -3.59 28.50 -4.88
N LYS A 64 -4.61 28.57 -4.02
CA LYS A 64 -4.73 29.61 -2.98
C LYS A 64 -3.55 29.56 -2.03
N PHE A 65 -3.19 28.38 -1.53
CA PHE A 65 -2.04 28.18 -0.66
C PHE A 65 -0.74 28.67 -1.33
N LEU A 66 -0.49 28.28 -2.58
CA LEU A 66 0.70 28.72 -3.32
C LEU A 66 0.75 30.24 -3.49
N LYS A 67 -0.37 30.89 -3.86
CA LYS A 67 -0.42 32.34 -4.13
C LYS A 67 -0.38 33.19 -2.87
N GLU A 68 -1.12 32.82 -1.84
CA GLU A 68 -1.40 33.69 -0.70
C GLU A 68 -0.51 33.38 0.50
N GLN A 69 -0.20 32.10 0.74
CA GLN A 69 0.52 31.66 1.93
C GLN A 69 1.99 31.41 1.64
N LEU A 70 2.29 30.53 0.68
CA LEU A 70 3.68 30.17 0.35
C LEU A 70 4.39 31.31 -0.39
N LYS A 71 3.73 31.88 -1.40
CA LYS A 71 4.27 32.88 -2.32
C LYS A 71 5.54 32.39 -3.05
N GLU A 72 6.06 33.20 -3.96
CA GLU A 72 7.27 32.88 -4.71
C GLU A 72 8.50 32.73 -3.81
N GLU A 73 8.64 33.61 -2.81
CA GLU A 73 9.78 33.58 -1.87
C GLU A 73 9.82 32.27 -1.07
N GLY A 74 8.69 31.87 -0.47
CA GLY A 74 8.60 30.62 0.27
C GLY A 74 8.78 29.40 -0.63
N PHE A 75 8.29 29.45 -1.87
CA PHE A 75 8.52 28.40 -2.84
C PHE A 75 10.00 28.27 -3.20
N ASN A 76 10.68 29.38 -3.50
CA ASN A 76 12.10 29.39 -3.81
C ASN A 76 12.95 28.89 -2.64
N LYS A 77 12.57 29.24 -1.40
CA LYS A 77 13.16 28.65 -0.19
C LYS A 77 13.03 27.12 -0.21
N LEU A 78 11.83 26.57 -0.40
CA LEU A 78 11.62 25.12 -0.38
C LEU A 78 12.32 24.37 -1.52
N PHE A 79 12.39 24.96 -2.71
CA PHE A 79 12.79 24.25 -3.94
C PHE A 79 14.20 24.57 -4.43
N HIS A 80 14.80 25.68 -4.01
CA HIS A 80 16.14 26.10 -4.43
C HIS A 80 17.15 26.18 -3.27
N GLU A 81 16.69 26.18 -2.02
CA GLU A 81 17.60 26.03 -0.89
C GLU A 81 18.14 24.59 -0.79
N ASP A 82 19.33 24.46 -0.22
CA ASP A 82 19.92 23.18 0.12
C ASP A 82 18.97 22.40 1.05
N GLU A 83 18.61 21.18 0.66
CA GLU A 83 17.69 20.33 1.41
C GLU A 83 18.22 20.08 2.84
N GLU A 84 19.53 20.09 3.07
CA GLU A 84 20.09 19.94 4.42
C GLU A 84 19.70 21.08 5.37
N LYS A 85 19.46 22.29 4.84
CA LYS A 85 19.05 23.47 5.62
C LYS A 85 17.56 23.49 5.95
N LEU A 86 16.75 22.76 5.20
CA LEU A 86 15.31 22.69 5.45
C LEU A 86 15.04 21.94 6.76
N ASP A 87 14.15 22.49 7.57
CA ASP A 87 13.68 21.79 8.76
C ASP A 87 12.76 20.61 8.39
N ARG A 88 12.30 19.86 9.40
CA ARG A 88 11.44 18.68 9.18
C ARG A 88 10.08 19.05 8.57
N ARG A 89 9.50 20.19 8.94
CA ARG A 89 8.22 20.68 8.43
C ARG A 89 8.38 21.08 6.97
N ASP A 90 9.38 21.88 6.65
CA ASP A 90 9.67 22.36 5.30
C ASP A 90 9.94 21.21 4.33
N LYS A 91 10.70 20.19 4.76
CA LYS A 91 10.87 18.94 3.98
C LYS A 91 9.55 18.21 3.70
N ALA A 92 8.67 18.14 4.70
CA ALA A 92 7.37 17.49 4.54
C ALA A 92 6.43 18.30 3.65
N LEU A 93 6.47 19.63 3.77
CA LEU A 93 5.69 20.56 2.97
C LEU A 93 6.14 20.56 1.51
N LYS A 94 7.45 20.70 1.25
CA LYS A 94 8.03 20.56 -0.09
C LYS A 94 7.57 19.29 -0.77
N LYS A 95 7.72 18.14 -0.09
CA LYS A 95 7.28 16.84 -0.61
C LYS A 95 5.78 16.84 -0.92
N ALA A 96 4.94 17.35 -0.02
CA ALA A 96 3.50 17.39 -0.26
C ALA A 96 3.11 18.25 -1.47
N ILE A 97 3.81 19.38 -1.67
CA ILE A 97 3.62 20.25 -2.85
C ILE A 97 4.00 19.51 -4.13
N GLU A 98 5.16 18.85 -4.17
CA GLU A 98 5.61 18.05 -5.32
C GLU A 98 4.57 17.00 -5.69
N GLU A 99 4.12 16.23 -4.70
CA GLU A 99 3.24 15.09 -4.91
C GLU A 99 1.85 15.55 -5.36
N MET A 100 1.35 16.65 -4.80
CA MET A 100 0.05 17.23 -5.15
C MET A 100 0.08 17.82 -6.55
N ALA A 101 1.11 18.60 -6.88
CA ALA A 101 1.29 19.18 -8.20
C ALA A 101 1.41 18.09 -9.27
N GLU A 102 2.26 17.07 -9.07
CA GLU A 102 2.37 15.94 -9.98
C GLU A 102 1.03 15.22 -10.18
N GLY A 103 0.30 14.96 -9.09
CA GLY A 103 -1.03 14.37 -9.15
C GLY A 103 -1.94 15.18 -10.06
N LEU A 104 -2.13 16.47 -9.77
CA LEU A 104 -3.02 17.33 -10.55
C LEU A 104 -2.59 17.44 -12.02
N LEU A 105 -1.30 17.66 -12.29
CA LEU A 105 -0.79 17.91 -13.64
C LEU A 105 -0.79 16.68 -14.55
N GLN A 106 -0.65 15.47 -14.00
CA GLN A 106 -0.76 14.22 -14.80
C GLN A 106 -2.15 13.98 -15.41
N ARG A 107 -3.15 14.78 -15.00
CA ARG A 107 -4.50 14.74 -15.57
C ARG A 107 -4.58 15.54 -16.88
N ASN A 108 -3.65 16.49 -17.10
CA ASN A 108 -3.60 17.25 -18.34
C ASN A 108 -2.90 16.45 -19.45
N TYR A 109 -3.63 16.16 -20.53
CA TYR A 109 -3.11 15.43 -21.70
C TYR A 109 -2.04 16.20 -22.48
N GLU A 110 -2.03 17.54 -22.38
CA GLU A 110 -1.01 18.38 -23.02
C GLU A 110 0.28 18.49 -22.19
N PHE A 111 0.31 17.89 -21.00
CA PHE A 111 1.47 17.95 -20.14
C PHE A 111 2.61 17.12 -20.76
N LYS A 112 3.57 17.83 -21.34
CA LYS A 112 4.65 17.31 -22.21
C LYS A 112 5.47 16.16 -21.62
N TYR A 113 5.43 15.97 -20.30
CA TYR A 113 6.20 14.95 -19.61
C TYR A 113 5.49 13.58 -19.51
N PHE A 114 4.19 13.46 -19.83
CA PHE A 114 3.39 12.26 -19.52
C PHE A 114 2.39 11.82 -20.61
N SER A 115 2.69 12.04 -21.89
CA SER A 115 1.77 11.87 -23.04
C SER A 115 1.16 10.47 -23.27
N ALA A 116 1.51 9.44 -22.50
CA ALA A 116 0.88 8.12 -22.55
C ALA A 116 0.00 7.77 -21.33
N SER A 117 -0.13 8.64 -20.31
CA SER A 117 -0.56 8.21 -18.96
C SER A 117 -2.00 8.49 -18.54
N PHE A 118 -2.77 9.35 -19.22
CA PHE A 118 -4.09 9.75 -18.68
C PHE A 118 -5.08 8.57 -18.62
N ARG A 119 -5.06 7.71 -19.64
CA ARG A 119 -5.87 6.47 -19.66
C ARG A 119 -5.51 5.54 -18.50
N ASP A 120 -4.22 5.30 -18.27
CA ASP A 120 -3.78 4.44 -17.19
C ASP A 120 -4.04 5.08 -15.82
N LEU A 121 -3.97 6.41 -15.73
CA LEU A 121 -4.34 7.19 -14.54
C LEU A 121 -5.83 7.03 -14.21
N LYS A 122 -6.72 7.04 -15.20
CA LYS A 122 -8.15 6.71 -15.02
C LYS A 122 -8.31 5.30 -14.45
N ALA A 123 -7.57 4.32 -14.95
CA ALA A 123 -7.67 2.94 -14.48
C ALA A 123 -7.31 2.79 -13.00
N ILE A 124 -6.18 3.39 -12.57
CA ILE A 124 -5.79 3.37 -11.15
C ILE A 124 -6.75 4.20 -10.29
N GLN A 125 -7.20 5.37 -10.77
CA GLN A 125 -8.18 6.19 -10.04
C GLN A 125 -9.51 5.46 -9.88
N ALA A 126 -9.94 4.64 -10.84
CA ALA A 126 -11.15 3.81 -10.72
C ALA A 126 -11.09 2.86 -9.52
N ILE A 127 -9.93 2.20 -9.33
CA ILE A 127 -9.68 1.31 -8.19
C ILE A 127 -9.70 2.12 -6.89
N VAL A 128 -8.94 3.21 -6.84
CA VAL A 128 -8.81 4.07 -5.65
C VAL A 128 -10.16 4.59 -5.20
N THR A 129 -10.94 5.13 -6.13
CA THR A 129 -12.28 5.65 -5.87
C THR A 129 -13.22 4.53 -5.44
N THR A 130 -13.23 3.37 -6.12
CA THR A 130 -14.08 2.22 -5.73
C THR A 130 -13.77 1.71 -4.32
N ILE A 131 -12.49 1.51 -3.99
CA ILE A 131 -12.07 1.03 -2.67
C ILE A 131 -12.55 2.01 -1.59
N PHE A 132 -12.35 3.31 -1.82
CA PHE A 132 -12.75 4.33 -0.86
C PHE A 132 -14.27 4.46 -0.75
N ASP A 133 -15.00 4.40 -1.85
CA ASP A 133 -16.46 4.51 -1.85
C ASP A 133 -17.14 3.30 -1.20
N ASP A 134 -16.59 2.10 -1.34
CA ASP A 134 -17.10 0.92 -0.63
C ASP A 134 -16.97 1.09 0.89
N ILE A 135 -15.91 1.76 1.36
CA ILE A 135 -15.77 2.14 2.77
C ILE A 135 -16.84 3.18 3.15
N LEU A 136 -17.05 4.21 2.32
CA LEU A 136 -17.99 5.30 2.62
C LEU A 136 -19.46 4.88 2.57
N ARG A 137 -19.84 3.95 1.68
CA ARG A 137 -21.22 3.47 1.48
C ARG A 137 -21.79 2.74 2.70
N SER A 138 -20.96 2.30 3.64
CA SER A 138 -21.37 1.50 4.81
C SER A 138 -22.06 2.29 5.94
N ASP A 139 -22.89 3.30 5.61
CA ASP A 139 -23.53 4.27 6.54
C ASP A 139 -22.57 5.20 7.32
N ILE A 140 -21.28 5.22 6.96
CA ILE A 140 -20.21 6.03 7.60
C ILE A 140 -20.30 7.52 7.28
N THR A 141 -21.33 7.93 6.53
CA THR A 141 -21.49 9.20 5.83
C THR A 141 -21.58 10.48 6.69
N GLN A 142 -21.15 10.51 7.95
CA GLN A 142 -20.81 11.77 8.64
C GLN A 142 -19.36 11.85 9.13
N LEU A 143 -18.61 10.75 9.22
CA LEU A 143 -17.17 10.86 9.57
C LEU A 143 -16.29 11.30 8.41
N ALA A 144 -16.80 11.23 7.18
CA ALA A 144 -15.99 11.43 5.99
C ALA A 144 -16.71 12.23 4.87
N THR A 145 -17.77 12.99 5.18
CA THR A 145 -18.37 13.93 4.21
C THR A 145 -17.39 15.01 3.76
N ASP A 146 -16.35 15.27 4.54
CA ASP A 146 -15.32 16.24 4.22
C ASP A 146 -14.09 15.66 3.52
N ILE A 147 -14.04 14.34 3.25
CA ILE A 147 -12.84 13.69 2.71
C ILE A 147 -13.16 13.03 1.37
N LEU A 148 -12.39 13.41 0.35
CA LEU A 148 -12.47 12.81 -0.97
C LEU A 148 -11.57 11.56 -1.06
N PRO A 149 -11.88 10.61 -1.97
CA PRO A 149 -10.94 9.58 -2.36
C PRO A 149 -9.57 10.22 -2.70
N PRO A 150 -8.45 9.54 -2.42
CA PRO A 150 -7.16 10.13 -2.70
C PRO A 150 -6.94 10.27 -4.21
N LEU A 151 -6.18 11.30 -4.60
CA LEU A 151 -5.74 11.45 -5.98
C LEU A 151 -4.71 10.37 -6.29
N ALA A 152 -5.01 9.52 -7.26
CA ALA A 152 -4.02 8.62 -7.82
C ALA A 152 -3.01 9.41 -8.64
N LYS A 153 -1.75 8.95 -8.65
CA LYS A 153 -0.72 9.39 -9.58
C LYS A 153 0.32 8.31 -9.85
N TRP A 154 1.04 8.48 -10.94
CA TRP A 154 2.27 7.75 -11.24
C TRP A 154 3.47 8.53 -10.69
N GLY A 155 4.47 7.84 -10.13
CA GLY A 155 5.72 8.44 -9.69
C GLY A 155 6.19 7.97 -8.33
N GLY A 156 7.32 8.51 -7.89
CA GLY A 156 7.85 8.32 -6.55
C GLY A 156 8.80 7.13 -6.38
N ARG A 157 8.87 6.66 -5.12
CA ARG A 157 9.91 5.80 -4.52
C ARG A 157 9.85 4.33 -4.95
N LYS A 158 10.67 3.48 -4.31
CA LYS A 158 10.77 2.00 -4.49
C LYS A 158 9.49 1.18 -4.19
N GLY A 159 8.30 1.78 -4.23
CA GLY A 159 7.03 1.09 -4.02
C GLY A 159 5.84 2.06 -3.92
N PRO A 160 4.61 1.53 -3.96
CA PRO A 160 3.39 2.29 -3.70
C PRO A 160 3.40 2.95 -2.32
N TYR A 161 2.77 4.12 -2.20
CA TYR A 161 2.58 4.79 -0.91
C TYR A 161 1.39 5.76 -0.94
N ALA A 162 0.80 5.98 0.22
CA ALA A 162 -0.16 7.06 0.45
C ALA A 162 0.47 8.26 1.19
N ILE A 163 -0.02 9.46 0.87
CA ILE A 163 0.03 10.67 1.71
C ILE A 163 -1.40 10.94 2.16
N PRO A 164 -1.80 10.47 3.35
CA PRO A 164 -3.15 10.64 3.85
C PRO A 164 -3.51 12.11 4.03
N GLN A 165 -4.77 12.46 3.79
CA GLN A 165 -5.28 13.83 3.94
C GLN A 165 -4.97 14.42 5.33
N SER A 166 -4.97 13.57 6.36
CA SER A 166 -4.72 14.00 7.74
C SER A 166 -3.29 14.43 8.03
N MET A 167 -2.36 14.28 7.08
CA MET A 167 -1.00 14.80 7.22
C MET A 167 -1.01 16.32 7.44
N PRO A 168 -0.24 16.85 8.42
CA PRO A 168 -0.25 18.28 8.74
C PRO A 168 -0.01 19.19 7.53
N CYS A 169 0.87 18.79 6.61
CA CYS A 169 1.15 19.57 5.40
C CYS A 169 -0.05 19.68 4.44
N LEU A 170 -0.90 18.65 4.32
CA LEU A 170 -2.12 18.73 3.50
C LEU A 170 -3.23 19.50 4.21
N LYS A 171 -3.34 19.37 5.54
CA LYS A 171 -4.24 20.20 6.36
C LYS A 171 -3.90 21.69 6.26
N GLU A 172 -2.61 22.04 6.26
CA GLU A 172 -2.12 23.42 6.09
C GLU A 172 -2.57 24.04 4.76
N MET A 173 -2.61 23.24 3.68
CA MET A 173 -3.11 23.65 2.36
C MET A 173 -4.65 23.66 2.25
N ASN A 174 -5.37 23.30 3.32
CA ASN A 174 -6.82 23.08 3.32
C ASN A 174 -7.29 22.11 2.22
N ILE A 175 -6.50 21.05 1.97
CA ILE A 175 -6.80 20.03 0.97
C ILE A 175 -7.62 18.91 1.62
N ARG A 176 -8.70 18.50 0.94
CA ARG A 176 -9.63 17.45 1.42
C ARG A 176 -9.42 16.07 0.79
N ALA A 177 -8.38 15.89 -0.01
CA ALA A 177 -8.00 14.60 -0.58
C ALA A 177 -6.57 14.23 -0.19
N GLY A 178 -6.33 12.93 0.01
CA GLY A 178 -4.97 12.41 0.10
C GLY A 178 -4.36 12.23 -1.29
N ILE A 179 -3.16 11.68 -1.34
CA ILE A 179 -2.51 11.24 -2.57
C ILE A 179 -2.17 9.77 -2.40
N VAL A 180 -2.40 8.97 -3.43
CA VAL A 180 -1.82 7.64 -3.55
C VAL A 180 -0.92 7.62 -4.77
N SER A 181 0.36 7.38 -4.54
CA SER A 181 1.37 7.35 -5.59
C SER A 181 1.78 5.92 -5.87
N PHE A 182 1.85 5.61 -7.15
CA PHE A 182 2.26 4.31 -7.64
C PHE A 182 3.52 4.45 -8.48
N PRO A 183 4.54 3.58 -8.34
CA PRO A 183 5.73 3.64 -9.18
C PRO A 183 5.34 3.70 -10.67
N ALA A 184 5.90 4.67 -11.40
CA ALA A 184 5.56 4.94 -12.81
C ALA A 184 5.80 3.71 -13.70
N GLU A 185 6.77 2.91 -13.29
CA GLU A 185 7.11 1.57 -13.72
C GLU A 185 5.91 0.63 -13.87
N HIS A 186 5.06 0.59 -12.85
CA HIS A 186 3.92 -0.32 -12.79
C HIS A 186 2.72 0.19 -13.62
N ARG A 187 2.88 1.26 -14.39
CA ARG A 187 1.89 1.70 -15.38
C ARG A 187 1.73 0.70 -16.52
N THR A 188 2.85 0.09 -16.92
CA THR A 188 2.94 -0.78 -18.12
C THR A 188 3.08 -2.27 -17.81
N GLY A 189 3.26 -2.60 -16.53
CA GLY A 189 3.30 -3.96 -15.99
C GLY A 189 3.10 -3.95 -14.48
N GLY A 190 3.53 -5.00 -13.79
CA GLY A 190 3.39 -5.12 -12.34
C GLY A 190 1.94 -5.32 -11.91
N LEU A 191 1.15 -6.13 -12.63
CA LEU A 191 -0.26 -6.41 -12.30
C LEU A 191 -0.45 -6.77 -10.81
N LEU A 192 0.45 -7.58 -10.24
CA LEU A 192 0.37 -7.97 -8.83
C LEU A 192 0.65 -6.82 -7.87
N ALA A 193 1.43 -5.82 -8.28
CA ALA A 193 1.68 -4.64 -7.45
C ALA A 193 0.38 -3.86 -7.23
N TRP A 194 -0.51 -3.77 -8.22
CA TRP A 194 -1.75 -2.95 -8.13
C TRP A 194 -2.66 -3.37 -6.97
N ILE A 195 -2.51 -4.60 -6.47
CA ILE A 195 -3.22 -5.09 -5.30
C ILE A 195 -2.90 -4.30 -4.03
N SER A 196 -1.71 -3.70 -3.96
CA SER A 196 -1.30 -2.90 -2.80
C SER A 196 -2.15 -1.65 -2.65
N LEU A 197 -2.93 -1.25 -3.64
CA LEU A 197 -3.90 -0.15 -3.50
C LEU A 197 -4.94 -0.44 -2.42
N GLY A 198 -5.28 -1.71 -2.17
CA GLY A 198 -6.09 -2.08 -1.01
C GLY A 198 -5.43 -1.68 0.30
N HIS A 199 -4.13 -1.91 0.42
CA HIS A 199 -3.34 -1.54 1.58
C HIS A 199 -3.19 -0.02 1.72
N GLU A 200 -2.85 0.68 0.63
CA GLU A 200 -2.62 2.13 0.68
C GLU A 200 -3.91 2.94 0.90
N VAL A 201 -4.99 2.59 0.18
CA VAL A 201 -6.23 3.37 0.16
C VAL A 201 -7.16 2.95 1.30
N ALA A 202 -7.47 1.64 1.42
CA ALA A 202 -8.34 1.16 2.50
C ALA A 202 -7.63 1.20 3.85
N GLY A 203 -6.30 1.08 3.87
CA GLY A 203 -5.50 1.18 5.07
C GLY A 203 -5.12 2.62 5.41
N HIS A 204 -3.96 3.08 4.95
CA HIS A 204 -3.37 4.35 5.42
C HIS A 204 -4.29 5.56 5.27
N HIS A 205 -4.95 5.71 4.11
CA HIS A 205 -5.77 6.89 3.87
C HIS A 205 -7.04 6.89 4.75
N PHE A 206 -7.76 5.78 4.82
CA PHE A 206 -8.96 5.65 5.65
C PHE A 206 -8.67 5.55 7.16
N LEU A 207 -7.72 4.73 7.60
CA LEU A 207 -7.43 4.59 9.04
C LEU A 207 -7.02 5.91 9.67
N ARG A 208 -6.28 6.74 8.91
CA ARG A 208 -5.85 8.06 9.39
C ARG A 208 -6.87 9.16 9.16
N SER A 209 -8.00 8.91 8.52
CA SER A 209 -9.12 9.84 8.52
C SER A 209 -9.97 9.75 9.79
N ILE A 210 -9.76 8.72 10.61
CA ILE A 210 -10.49 8.52 11.88
C ILE A 210 -9.54 8.81 13.04
N ASP A 211 -9.76 9.95 13.70
CA ASP A 211 -8.98 10.35 14.86
C ASP A 211 -9.08 9.31 15.98
N GLY A 212 -7.94 8.98 16.60
CA GLY A 212 -7.86 8.03 17.72
C GLY A 212 -7.96 6.54 17.35
N LEU A 213 -8.24 6.19 16.08
CA LEU A 213 -8.39 4.78 15.67
C LEU A 213 -7.08 3.99 15.81
N ILE A 214 -5.95 4.53 15.38
CA ILE A 214 -4.66 3.81 15.47
C ILE A 214 -4.30 3.44 16.92
N PRO A 215 -4.35 4.38 17.91
CA PRO A 215 -4.20 4.02 19.32
C PRO A 215 -5.16 2.93 19.79
N LYS A 216 -6.43 2.98 19.37
CA LYS A 216 -7.44 1.97 19.71
C LYS A 216 -7.08 0.59 19.14
N LEU A 217 -6.61 0.52 17.89
CA LEU A 217 -6.13 -0.72 17.27
C LEU A 217 -4.97 -1.34 18.06
N ARG A 218 -4.01 -0.52 18.50
CA ARG A 218 -2.88 -0.97 19.32
C ARG A 218 -3.35 -1.58 20.62
N GLU A 219 -4.28 -0.92 21.30
CA GLU A 219 -4.81 -1.39 22.59
C GLU A 219 -5.60 -2.70 22.44
N ASN A 220 -6.39 -2.82 21.37
CA ASN A 220 -7.14 -4.04 21.08
C ASN A 220 -6.20 -5.22 20.79
N ILE A 221 -5.15 -5.01 19.99
CA ILE A 221 -4.11 -6.02 19.73
C ILE A 221 -3.41 -6.43 21.03
N LYS A 222 -2.98 -5.45 21.83
CA LYS A 222 -2.31 -5.67 23.12
C LYS A 222 -3.18 -6.54 24.03
N THR A 223 -4.43 -6.15 24.22
CA THR A 223 -5.40 -6.86 25.05
C THR A 223 -5.60 -8.30 24.57
N ALA A 224 -5.77 -8.50 23.26
CA ALA A 224 -5.99 -9.83 22.69
C ALA A 224 -4.78 -10.76 22.87
N LEU A 225 -3.57 -10.23 22.70
CA LEU A 225 -2.32 -10.98 22.90
C LEU A 225 -2.09 -11.31 24.38
N MET A 226 -2.25 -10.34 25.29
CA MET A 226 -2.13 -10.56 26.74
C MET A 226 -3.07 -11.65 27.26
N LYS A 227 -4.28 -11.75 26.69
CA LYS A 227 -5.26 -12.79 27.06
C LYS A 227 -4.88 -14.18 26.52
N SER A 228 -4.13 -14.25 25.42
CA SER A 228 -3.93 -15.48 24.63
C SER A 228 -2.52 -16.09 24.77
N MET A 229 -1.63 -15.38 25.45
CA MET A 229 -0.23 -15.73 25.64
C MET A 229 0.09 -15.90 27.12
N ASP A 230 1.11 -16.71 27.40
CA ASP A 230 1.60 -16.91 28.76
C ASP A 230 2.36 -15.65 29.21
N PRO A 231 1.95 -14.95 30.28
CA PRO A 231 2.65 -13.77 30.76
C PRO A 231 4.09 -14.07 31.23
N ASP A 232 4.40 -15.32 31.60
CA ASP A 232 5.71 -15.74 32.07
C ASP A 232 6.65 -16.14 30.91
N ASP A 233 6.15 -16.23 29.66
CA ASP A 233 6.98 -16.46 28.48
C ASP A 233 7.77 -15.20 28.12
N SER A 234 9.10 -15.34 28.09
CA SER A 234 10.06 -14.29 27.71
C SER A 234 9.79 -13.60 26.37
N LEU A 235 9.09 -14.25 25.44
CA LEU A 235 8.73 -13.69 24.13
C LEU A 235 7.44 -12.87 24.15
N THR A 236 6.59 -13.00 25.17
CA THR A 236 5.26 -12.39 25.20
C THR A 236 5.32 -10.87 25.12
N ALA A 237 6.14 -10.22 25.94
CA ALA A 237 6.30 -8.77 25.91
C ALA A 237 6.81 -8.27 24.55
N SER A 238 7.83 -8.94 24.00
CA SER A 238 8.43 -8.59 22.70
C SER A 238 7.44 -8.70 21.55
N LEU A 239 6.59 -9.73 21.54
CA LEU A 239 5.57 -9.93 20.51
C LEU A 239 4.41 -8.95 20.63
N ILE A 240 4.01 -8.58 21.86
CA ILE A 240 3.02 -7.51 22.10
C ILE A 240 3.54 -6.19 21.55
N ASP A 241 4.77 -5.80 21.89
CA ASP A 241 5.37 -4.54 21.40
C ASP A 241 5.47 -4.52 19.88
N TYR A 242 5.92 -5.63 19.29
CA TYR A 242 6.01 -5.79 17.86
C TYR A 242 4.66 -5.58 17.16
N TRP A 243 3.60 -6.26 17.59
CA TRP A 243 2.28 -6.14 16.95
C TRP A 243 1.62 -4.78 17.22
N CYS A 244 1.81 -4.19 18.41
CA CYS A 244 1.37 -2.83 18.68
C CYS A 244 2.05 -1.82 17.74
N ALA A 245 3.34 -2.00 17.48
CA ALA A 245 4.05 -1.13 16.57
C ALA A 245 3.60 -1.32 15.11
N CYS A 246 3.25 -2.55 14.72
CA CYS A 246 2.72 -2.91 13.39
C CYS A 246 1.21 -2.73 13.24
N ALA A 247 0.51 -2.13 14.21
CA ALA A 247 -0.96 -2.13 14.25
C ALA A 247 -1.60 -1.47 13.02
N GLU A 248 -1.08 -0.31 12.58
CA GLU A 248 -1.57 0.38 11.39
C GLU A 248 -1.42 -0.48 10.14
N GLU A 249 -0.22 -1.01 9.91
CA GLU A 249 0.12 -1.85 8.75
C GLU A 249 -0.66 -3.16 8.72
N THR A 250 -0.90 -3.75 9.90
CA THR A 250 -1.75 -4.94 10.05
C THR A 250 -3.19 -4.61 9.68
N ALA A 251 -3.69 -3.43 10.09
CA ALA A 251 -5.01 -2.97 9.71
C ALA A 251 -5.13 -2.64 8.22
N CYS A 252 -4.09 -2.10 7.60
CA CYS A 252 -4.04 -1.94 6.15
C CYS A 252 -4.17 -3.29 5.42
N ASP A 253 -3.52 -4.36 5.90
CA ASP A 253 -3.66 -5.71 5.32
C ASP A 253 -5.05 -6.31 5.53
N VAL A 254 -5.62 -6.15 6.73
CA VAL A 254 -6.98 -6.61 7.04
C VAL A 254 -8.00 -5.91 6.14
N LEU A 255 -7.90 -4.59 5.98
CA LEU A 255 -8.81 -3.83 5.13
C LEU A 255 -8.58 -4.12 3.64
N GLY A 256 -7.34 -4.36 3.22
CA GLY A 256 -7.02 -4.78 1.86
C GLY A 256 -7.70 -6.09 1.48
N VAL A 257 -7.66 -7.11 2.34
CA VAL A 257 -8.33 -8.40 2.07
C VAL A 257 -9.85 -8.31 2.22
N LEU A 258 -10.37 -7.50 3.14
CA LEU A 258 -11.81 -7.27 3.24
C LEU A 258 -12.37 -6.57 2.00
N ASN A 259 -11.57 -5.75 1.31
CA ASN A 259 -12.00 -5.04 0.12
C ASN A 259 -11.78 -5.84 -1.17
N ILE A 260 -10.62 -6.49 -1.35
CA ILE A 260 -10.23 -7.14 -2.62
C ILE A 260 -10.27 -8.68 -2.54
N GLY A 261 -10.63 -9.22 -1.39
CA GLY A 261 -10.83 -10.65 -1.20
C GLY A 261 -9.53 -11.47 -1.27
N PRO A 262 -9.63 -12.77 -1.57
CA PRO A 262 -8.47 -13.68 -1.58
C PRO A 262 -7.34 -13.29 -2.54
N SER A 263 -7.67 -12.59 -3.63
CA SER A 263 -6.68 -12.10 -4.58
C SER A 263 -5.68 -11.13 -3.94
N PHE A 264 -6.06 -10.44 -2.86
CA PHE A 264 -5.17 -9.59 -2.08
C PHE A 264 -3.96 -10.35 -1.55
N GLY A 265 -4.18 -11.50 -0.90
CA GLY A 265 -3.11 -12.31 -0.32
C GLY A 265 -2.16 -12.87 -1.36
N ILE A 266 -2.69 -13.42 -2.46
CA ILE A 266 -1.87 -13.98 -3.54
C ILE A 266 -1.08 -12.88 -4.25
N GLY A 267 -1.74 -11.76 -4.58
CA GLY A 267 -1.08 -10.61 -5.20
C GLY A 267 0.02 -10.04 -4.33
N LEU A 268 -0.20 -9.91 -3.02
CA LEU A 268 0.78 -9.36 -2.09
C LEU A 268 2.01 -10.27 -1.94
N ILE A 269 1.82 -11.59 -1.89
CA ILE A 269 2.92 -12.56 -1.93
C ILE A 269 3.74 -12.38 -3.20
N GLY A 270 3.08 -12.34 -4.37
CA GLY A 270 3.78 -12.19 -5.64
C GLY A 270 4.46 -10.83 -5.80
N TYR A 271 3.85 -9.76 -5.30
CA TYR A 271 4.46 -8.43 -5.25
C TYR A 271 5.73 -8.44 -4.40
N PHE A 272 5.68 -8.94 -3.16
CA PHE A 272 6.86 -9.01 -2.29
C PHE A 272 7.94 -9.91 -2.86
N ARG A 273 7.60 -11.11 -3.35
CA ARG A 273 8.58 -11.95 -4.06
C ARG A 273 9.19 -11.18 -5.23
N GLY A 274 8.40 -10.46 -6.01
CA GLY A 274 8.86 -9.58 -7.09
C GLY A 274 9.91 -8.58 -6.63
N VAL A 275 9.59 -7.72 -5.66
CA VAL A 275 10.51 -6.66 -5.21
C VAL A 275 11.63 -7.14 -4.30
N ARG A 276 11.57 -8.38 -3.78
CA ARG A 276 12.58 -8.99 -2.89
C ARG A 276 13.48 -10.02 -3.57
N GLY A 277 13.31 -10.28 -4.86
CA GLY A 277 14.16 -11.22 -5.61
C GLY A 277 13.78 -12.70 -5.42
N GLY A 278 12.49 -12.97 -5.22
CA GLY A 278 11.89 -14.31 -5.36
C GLY A 278 11.31 -14.92 -4.09
N LYS A 279 11.61 -14.37 -2.90
CA LYS A 279 11.14 -14.92 -1.60
C LYS A 279 10.66 -13.83 -0.64
N LEU A 280 9.70 -14.18 0.21
CA LEU A 280 9.30 -13.39 1.35
C LEU A 280 10.42 -13.33 2.40
N LYS A 281 10.62 -12.16 3.01
CA LYS A 281 11.59 -11.96 4.09
C LYS A 281 11.09 -12.53 5.42
N SER A 282 11.92 -13.37 6.04
CA SER A 282 11.70 -13.92 7.39
C SER A 282 12.52 -13.23 8.48
N THR A 283 13.21 -12.13 8.14
CA THR A 283 14.05 -11.36 9.06
C THR A 283 13.78 -9.88 8.85
N GLY A 284 13.66 -9.12 9.93
CA GLY A 284 13.42 -7.69 9.88
C GLY A 284 13.33 -7.05 11.26
N PRO A 285 13.15 -5.72 11.32
CA PRO A 285 13.14 -4.97 12.57
C PRO A 285 12.01 -5.41 13.52
N MET A 286 12.34 -5.48 14.81
CA MET A 286 11.38 -5.44 15.90
C MET A 286 11.25 -3.98 16.32
N TYR A 287 10.03 -3.45 16.19
CA TYR A 287 9.75 -2.06 16.51
C TYR A 287 9.34 -1.95 17.98
N SER A 288 9.89 -0.99 18.71
CA SER A 288 9.39 -0.62 20.04
C SER A 288 8.41 0.56 19.94
N THR A 289 7.51 0.65 20.91
CA THR A 289 6.49 1.71 21.03
C THR A 289 7.05 3.04 21.54
N GLY A 290 8.34 3.09 21.94
CA GLY A 290 8.97 4.27 22.52
C GLY A 290 8.95 5.50 21.60
N GLU A 291 8.52 6.64 22.14
CA GLU A 291 8.62 7.95 21.52
C GLU A 291 10.10 8.35 21.43
N GLY A 292 10.70 8.10 20.27
CA GLY A 292 12.09 8.48 20.07
C GLY A 292 12.66 7.85 18.82
N SER A 293 12.25 8.33 17.64
CA SER A 293 13.01 8.12 16.41
C SER A 293 14.30 8.95 16.45
N SER A 294 15.20 8.68 17.40
CA SER A 294 16.54 9.26 17.38
C SER A 294 17.36 8.49 16.36
N THR A 295 17.74 9.18 15.29
CA THR A 295 18.49 8.65 14.16
C THR A 295 19.98 8.47 14.48
N ASN A 296 20.31 7.61 15.43
CA ASN A 296 21.71 7.36 15.78
C ASN A 296 22.23 6.12 15.04
N SER A 297 23.48 6.26 14.57
CA SER A 297 24.28 5.22 13.93
C SER A 297 24.46 4.01 14.83
N LEU A 298 24.33 2.81 14.24
CA LEU A 298 24.52 1.52 14.90
C LEU A 298 25.97 1.02 14.73
N ILE A 299 26.50 0.36 15.76
CA ILE A 299 27.77 -0.36 15.74
C ILE A 299 27.45 -1.85 15.92
N PHE A 300 27.98 -2.72 15.06
CA PHE A 300 27.81 -4.17 15.15
C PHE A 300 29.08 -4.81 15.70
N GLU A 301 28.97 -5.53 16.82
CA GLU A 301 29.99 -6.45 17.31
C GLU A 301 29.30 -7.77 17.69
N GLY A 302 29.60 -8.87 16.99
CA GLY A 302 29.06 -10.19 17.31
C GLY A 302 29.18 -11.21 16.17
N ALA A 303 29.79 -12.36 16.45
CA ALA A 303 29.80 -13.52 15.58
C ALA A 303 28.45 -14.25 15.63
N GLY A 304 27.87 -14.58 14.47
CA GLY A 304 26.64 -15.39 14.38
C GLY A 304 25.44 -14.74 13.66
N ILE A 305 25.62 -13.62 12.98
CA ILE A 305 24.59 -13.03 12.11
C ILE A 305 24.96 -13.33 10.65
N ASP A 306 24.32 -14.34 10.05
CA ASP A 306 24.64 -14.76 8.68
C ASP A 306 24.08 -13.81 7.61
N GLN A 307 23.08 -12.97 7.92
CA GLN A 307 22.47 -12.04 6.96
C GLN A 307 21.95 -10.76 7.62
N ILE A 308 22.45 -9.59 7.18
CA ILE A 308 21.86 -8.27 7.44
C ILE A 308 21.45 -7.67 6.10
N PHE A 309 20.16 -7.36 5.94
CA PHE A 309 19.67 -6.63 4.77
C PHE A 309 20.03 -5.15 4.88
N VAL A 310 20.95 -4.73 4.03
CA VAL A 310 21.31 -3.33 3.83
C VAL A 310 20.51 -2.78 2.64
N GLU A 311 19.58 -1.85 2.88
CA GLU A 311 18.63 -1.36 1.86
C GLU A 311 19.25 -0.34 0.86
N LYS A 312 20.50 0.09 1.10
CA LYS A 312 21.30 0.91 0.18
C LYS A 312 22.79 0.71 0.41
N VAL A 313 23.52 0.15 -0.54
CA VAL A 313 24.99 0.18 -0.54
C VAL A 313 25.39 1.51 -1.20
N SER A 314 26.01 2.43 -0.45
CA SER A 314 26.82 3.48 -1.08
C SER A 314 28.15 2.88 -1.50
N ASP A 315 28.76 3.42 -2.56
CA ASP A 315 29.78 2.82 -3.47
C ASP A 315 31.02 2.11 -2.91
N ASN A 316 31.14 1.84 -1.61
CA ASN A 316 32.39 1.42 -0.97
C ASN A 316 32.20 0.28 0.06
N LEU A 317 31.71 -0.90 -0.37
CA LEU A 317 31.74 -2.12 0.46
C LEU A 317 32.25 -3.33 -0.35
N THR A 318 33.21 -4.08 0.21
CA THR A 318 33.65 -5.38 -0.30
C THR A 318 33.04 -6.48 0.58
N LEU A 319 32.17 -7.32 0.02
CA LEU A 319 31.68 -8.53 0.67
C LEU A 319 32.46 -9.74 0.13
N LYS A 320 32.92 -10.64 1.01
CA LYS A 320 33.57 -11.88 0.60
C LYS A 320 32.52 -12.83 0.00
N GLN A 321 32.89 -13.39 -1.14
CA GLN A 321 32.06 -14.19 -2.02
C GLN A 321 31.80 -15.57 -1.41
N THR A 322 30.59 -15.80 -0.90
CA THR A 322 29.95 -17.13 -0.87
C THR A 322 28.44 -16.96 -1.04
N GLU A 323 28.01 -17.27 -2.26
CA GLU A 323 26.66 -17.62 -2.71
C GLU A 323 25.52 -16.58 -2.54
N GLY A 324 25.24 -15.89 -3.65
CA GLY A 324 23.86 -15.48 -4.00
C GLY A 324 23.48 -14.01 -3.80
N LEU A 325 24.17 -13.07 -4.45
CA LEU A 325 23.69 -11.69 -4.60
C LEU A 325 23.95 -11.20 -6.03
N PHE A 326 22.90 -10.89 -6.80
CA PHE A 326 23.05 -10.14 -8.05
C PHE A 326 23.03 -8.63 -7.74
N GLY A 327 24.20 -8.02 -7.89
CA GLY A 327 24.44 -6.58 -7.94
C GLY A 327 25.90 -6.38 -8.39
N TYR A 328 26.11 -5.64 -9.46
CA TYR A 328 27.42 -5.47 -10.10
C TYR A 328 28.49 -4.93 -9.12
N ILE A 329 29.66 -5.60 -9.06
CA ILE A 329 30.80 -5.22 -8.23
C ILE A 329 31.92 -4.69 -9.14
N ARG A 330 32.47 -3.50 -8.86
CA ARG A 330 33.72 -2.99 -9.48
C ARG A 330 34.96 -3.52 -8.72
N PRO A 331 36.14 -3.63 -9.38
CA PRO A 331 37.37 -4.13 -8.75
C PRO A 331 37.89 -3.22 -7.62
N TYR A 332 38.53 -3.84 -6.64
CA TYR A 332 39.08 -3.25 -5.42
C TYR A 332 40.41 -2.48 -5.66
N ASP A 333 40.55 -1.28 -5.08
CA ASP A 333 41.79 -0.49 -5.01
C ASP A 333 42.26 -0.39 -3.54
N PRO A 334 43.41 -0.98 -3.17
CA PRO A 334 43.92 -1.03 -1.80
C PRO A 334 44.53 0.28 -1.29
N THR A 335 44.65 1.33 -2.10
CA THR A 335 45.43 2.53 -1.75
C THR A 335 44.62 3.69 -1.17
N ALA A 336 43.29 3.60 -1.14
CA ALA A 336 42.43 4.70 -0.70
C ALA A 336 42.14 4.67 0.82
N PRO A 337 42.53 5.69 1.62
CA PRO A 337 42.10 5.81 3.01
C PRO A 337 40.62 6.21 3.05
N ARG A 338 39.74 5.39 3.62
CA ARG A 338 38.31 5.72 3.76
C ARG A 338 37.82 5.55 5.20
N PRO A 339 37.20 6.56 5.81
CA PRO A 339 36.51 6.40 7.09
C PRO A 339 35.29 5.49 6.92
N LEU A 340 35.01 4.68 7.95
CA LEU A 340 33.77 3.92 8.09
C LEU A 340 32.58 4.90 8.06
N LYS A 341 31.86 4.96 6.93
CA LYS A 341 30.60 5.70 6.86
C LYS A 341 29.50 4.85 7.50
N TYR A 342 29.01 5.31 8.64
CA TYR A 342 27.86 4.72 9.31
C TYR A 342 26.64 4.77 8.41
N GLN A 343 26.00 3.62 8.23
CA GLN A 343 24.71 3.57 7.56
C GLN A 343 23.60 3.92 8.55
N LYS A 344 22.89 5.01 8.24
CA LYS A 344 21.68 5.42 8.96
C LYS A 344 20.60 4.37 8.72
N PHE A 345 20.34 3.49 9.70
CA PHE A 345 19.17 2.62 9.67
C PHE A 345 17.93 3.50 9.90
N LYS A 346 17.14 3.68 8.84
CA LYS A 346 15.85 4.34 8.94
C LYS A 346 14.82 3.26 9.29
N THR A 347 14.53 3.10 10.57
CA THR A 347 13.52 2.13 11.08
C THR A 347 12.07 2.61 10.85
N SER A 348 11.84 3.35 9.76
CA SER A 348 10.67 4.22 9.64
C SER A 348 9.41 3.56 9.09
N ASN A 349 9.48 2.33 8.59
CA ASN A 349 8.30 1.63 8.10
C ASN A 349 8.04 0.47 9.04
N LYS A 350 7.01 0.58 9.89
CA LYS A 350 6.62 -0.36 10.94
C LYS A 350 5.82 -1.55 10.39
N HIS A 351 6.27 -2.15 9.28
CA HIS A 351 5.56 -3.25 8.64
C HIS A 351 5.78 -4.58 9.37
N PRO A 352 4.76 -5.45 9.45
CA PRO A 352 4.99 -6.84 9.77
C PRO A 352 5.97 -7.45 8.76
N LEU A 353 6.77 -8.44 9.19
CA LEU A 353 7.64 -9.20 8.29
C LEU A 353 6.84 -9.73 7.09
N ASP A 354 7.43 -9.63 5.89
CA ASP A 354 6.80 -10.09 4.65
C ASP A 354 6.26 -11.54 4.79
N ILE A 355 7.00 -12.42 5.50
CA ILE A 355 6.60 -13.82 5.71
C ILE A 355 5.36 -14.00 6.59
N ILE A 356 5.05 -13.06 7.50
CA ILE A 356 3.94 -13.22 8.45
C ILE A 356 2.62 -12.60 7.96
N ARG A 357 2.69 -11.62 7.05
CA ARG A 357 1.51 -10.93 6.48
C ARG A 357 0.51 -11.90 5.81
N PRO A 358 0.95 -12.94 5.05
CA PRO A 358 0.03 -13.94 4.51
C PRO A 358 -0.84 -14.64 5.56
N PHE A 359 -0.35 -14.84 6.78
CA PHE A 359 -1.12 -15.48 7.85
C PHE A 359 -2.17 -14.55 8.47
N VAL A 360 -1.90 -13.24 8.51
CA VAL A 360 -2.92 -12.21 8.83
C VAL A 360 -4.06 -12.30 7.81
N ILE A 361 -3.71 -12.27 6.52
CA ILE A 361 -4.67 -12.29 5.41
C ILE A 361 -5.47 -13.60 5.40
N ALA A 362 -4.81 -14.75 5.53
CA ALA A 362 -5.46 -16.05 5.54
C ALA A 362 -6.42 -16.21 6.73
N GLN A 363 -6.14 -15.59 7.88
CA GLN A 363 -7.04 -15.57 9.03
C GLN A 363 -8.34 -14.84 8.68
N ILE A 364 -8.25 -13.65 8.09
CA ILE A 364 -9.44 -12.88 7.72
C ILE A 364 -10.26 -13.62 6.66
N ILE A 365 -9.63 -14.25 5.66
CA ILE A 365 -10.35 -15.09 4.68
C ILE A 365 -11.12 -16.21 5.37
N ARG A 366 -10.49 -16.93 6.32
CA ARG A 366 -11.17 -17.99 7.08
C ARG A 366 -12.35 -17.46 7.88
N SER A 367 -12.27 -16.22 8.35
CA SER A 367 -13.28 -15.62 9.21
C SER A 367 -14.59 -15.28 8.46
N PHE A 368 -14.53 -14.93 7.16
CA PHE A 368 -15.74 -14.68 6.35
C PHE A 368 -16.09 -15.84 5.40
N ASN A 369 -15.13 -16.71 5.07
CA ASN A 369 -15.35 -17.91 4.27
C ASN A 369 -14.49 -19.08 4.80
N PRO A 370 -14.95 -19.78 5.87
CA PRO A 370 -14.20 -20.87 6.49
C PRO A 370 -13.86 -22.04 5.55
N SER A 371 -14.67 -22.22 4.50
CA SER A 371 -14.48 -23.27 3.48
C SER A 371 -13.55 -22.83 2.34
N SER A 372 -13.08 -21.58 2.35
CA SER A 372 -12.23 -21.04 1.31
C SER A 372 -10.90 -21.77 1.23
N HIS A 373 -10.65 -22.43 0.11
CA HIS A 373 -9.38 -23.08 -0.20
C HIS A 373 -8.23 -22.05 -0.27
N TRP A 374 -8.53 -20.78 -0.55
CA TRP A 374 -7.54 -19.71 -0.69
C TRP A 374 -6.74 -19.46 0.58
N SER A 375 -7.39 -19.52 1.75
CA SER A 375 -6.70 -19.33 3.03
C SER A 375 -5.56 -20.34 3.22
N LYS A 376 -5.84 -21.63 2.95
CA LYS A 376 -4.86 -22.72 3.03
C LYS A 376 -3.76 -22.56 1.98
N LEU A 377 -4.12 -22.11 0.78
CA LEU A 377 -3.17 -21.90 -0.31
C LEU A 377 -2.19 -20.76 0.00
N ILE A 378 -2.69 -19.62 0.50
CA ILE A 378 -1.88 -18.47 0.91
C ILE A 378 -0.90 -18.87 2.03
N GLU A 379 -1.37 -19.62 3.03
CA GLU A 379 -0.48 -20.14 4.09
C GLU A 379 0.57 -21.08 3.53
N LYS A 380 0.20 -22.00 2.63
CA LYS A 380 1.13 -22.92 1.98
C LYS A 380 2.22 -22.17 1.21
N GLU A 381 1.85 -21.15 0.43
CA GLU A 381 2.82 -20.34 -0.30
C GLU A 381 3.79 -19.62 0.65
N ALA A 382 3.29 -19.00 1.72
CA ALA A 382 4.16 -18.37 2.70
C ALA A 382 5.10 -19.38 3.38
N LEU A 383 4.59 -20.55 3.79
CA LEU A 383 5.39 -21.61 4.41
C LEU A 383 6.48 -22.15 3.47
N SER A 384 6.24 -22.15 2.15
CA SER A 384 7.25 -22.61 1.19
C SER A 384 8.53 -21.75 1.21
N ASP A 385 8.42 -20.45 1.52
CA ASP A 385 9.58 -19.54 1.59
C ASP A 385 10.41 -19.74 2.87
N LEU A 386 9.84 -20.36 3.90
CA LEU A 386 10.57 -20.72 5.13
C LEU A 386 11.55 -21.89 4.91
N ASN A 387 11.38 -22.71 3.86
CA ASN A 387 12.28 -23.82 3.52
C ASN A 387 12.61 -24.73 4.74
N GLY A 388 11.60 -25.05 5.56
CA GLY A 388 11.77 -25.91 6.74
C GLY A 388 12.32 -25.20 7.99
N ARG A 389 12.59 -23.88 7.95
CA ARG A 389 12.97 -23.12 9.14
C ARG A 389 11.88 -23.20 10.21
N GLU A 390 12.30 -23.48 11.44
CA GLU A 390 11.41 -23.53 12.60
C GLU A 390 11.24 -22.17 13.29
N HIS A 391 12.06 -21.18 12.92
CA HIS A 391 12.10 -19.87 13.57
C HIS A 391 12.17 -18.73 12.53
N ILE A 392 11.69 -17.56 12.95
CA ILE A 392 11.91 -16.27 12.29
C ILE A 392 12.70 -15.35 13.21
N THR A 393 13.28 -14.27 12.66
CA THR A 393 14.12 -13.35 13.44
C THR A 393 13.55 -11.94 13.40
N LEU A 394 13.18 -11.41 14.57
CA LEU A 394 12.86 -10.01 14.77
C LEU A 394 14.09 -9.29 15.34
N LEU A 395 14.41 -8.08 14.87
CA LEU A 395 15.62 -7.35 15.29
C LEU A 395 15.25 -6.22 16.27
N GLN A 396 15.38 -6.45 17.56
CA GLN A 396 15.08 -5.47 18.60
C GLN A 396 16.19 -4.44 18.76
N LEU A 397 15.81 -3.16 18.73
CA LEU A 397 16.71 -2.08 19.12
C LEU A 397 16.73 -1.95 20.64
N ILE A 398 17.88 -2.19 21.24
CA ILE A 398 18.13 -1.98 22.66
C ILE A 398 18.92 -0.67 22.79
N LYS A 399 18.34 0.31 23.50
CA LYS A 399 18.98 1.60 23.75
C LYS A 399 19.68 1.54 25.10
N GLU A 400 20.98 1.26 25.09
CA GLU A 400 21.85 1.32 26.26
C GLU A 400 22.76 2.54 26.13
N SER A 401 22.32 3.69 26.61
CA SER A 401 23.09 4.95 26.48
C SER A 401 24.57 4.74 26.87
N PRO A 402 25.56 5.07 26.00
CA PRO A 402 25.49 5.84 24.76
C PRO A 402 25.32 5.01 23.46
N ARG A 403 25.12 3.70 23.56
CA ARG A 403 25.07 2.74 22.45
C ARG A 403 23.62 2.36 22.09
N ILE A 404 23.42 2.07 20.81
CA ILE A 404 22.24 1.32 20.36
C ILE A 404 22.76 -0.05 19.95
N ALA A 405 22.25 -1.10 20.57
CA ALA A 405 22.48 -2.48 20.18
C ALA A 405 21.28 -3.01 19.39
N ILE A 406 21.53 -3.94 18.48
CA ILE A 406 20.47 -4.77 17.88
C ILE A 406 20.57 -6.15 18.50
N SER A 407 19.49 -6.60 19.13
CA SER A 407 19.37 -7.96 19.65
C SER A 407 18.39 -8.76 18.78
N PRO A 408 18.79 -9.94 18.25
CA PRO A 408 17.86 -10.81 17.55
C PRO A 408 16.92 -11.48 18.55
N VAL A 409 15.62 -11.34 18.32
CA VAL A 409 14.55 -12.09 18.97
C VAL A 409 14.15 -13.22 18.05
N ILE A 410 14.51 -14.44 18.45
CA ILE A 410 14.23 -15.67 17.70
C ILE A 410 12.84 -16.16 18.09
N VAL A 411 11.91 -16.16 17.14
CA VAL A 411 10.51 -16.50 17.38
C VAL A 411 10.18 -17.81 16.66
N PRO A 412 9.68 -18.84 17.36
CA PRO A 412 9.18 -20.05 16.71
C PRO A 412 8.08 -19.72 15.68
N VAL A 413 8.16 -20.30 14.48
CA VAL A 413 7.21 -20.04 13.39
C VAL A 413 5.76 -20.28 13.82
N LYS A 414 5.52 -21.35 14.60
CA LYS A 414 4.18 -21.64 15.14
C LYS A 414 3.64 -20.50 16.02
N LEU A 415 4.51 -19.90 16.84
CA LEU A 415 4.15 -18.78 17.71
C LEU A 415 3.94 -17.49 16.91
N ALA A 416 4.78 -17.22 15.91
CA ALA A 416 4.62 -16.08 15.01
C ALA A 416 3.28 -16.16 14.24
N ILE A 417 2.93 -17.33 13.72
CA ILE A 417 1.64 -17.55 13.04
C ILE A 417 0.47 -17.38 14.01
N LYS A 418 0.57 -17.94 15.23
CA LYS A 418 -0.46 -17.79 16.27
C LYS A 418 -0.72 -16.31 16.58
N THR A 419 0.34 -15.53 16.84
CA THR A 419 0.20 -14.10 17.17
C THR A 419 -0.28 -13.26 15.99
N ALA A 420 0.11 -13.59 14.75
CA ALA A 420 -0.42 -12.95 13.55
C ALA A 420 -1.93 -13.12 13.41
N ARG A 421 -2.45 -14.33 13.69
CA ARG A 421 -3.89 -14.60 13.65
C ARG A 421 -4.64 -13.84 14.74
N ILE A 422 -4.08 -13.76 15.95
CA ILE A 422 -4.67 -12.99 17.06
C ILE A 422 -4.72 -11.50 16.70
N ALA A 423 -3.63 -10.94 16.18
CA ALA A 423 -3.57 -9.54 15.76
C ALA A 423 -4.56 -9.24 14.64
N ALA A 424 -4.71 -10.14 13.66
CA ALA A 424 -5.66 -10.00 12.56
C ALA A 424 -7.11 -9.91 13.08
N GLU A 425 -7.52 -10.84 13.94
CA GLU A 425 -8.87 -10.84 14.53
C GLU A 425 -9.09 -9.62 15.44
N ALA A 426 -8.11 -9.26 16.27
CA ALA A 426 -8.21 -8.08 17.13
C ALA A 426 -8.44 -6.80 16.31
N VAL A 427 -7.78 -6.67 15.17
CA VAL A 427 -8.00 -5.57 14.22
C VAL A 427 -9.38 -5.66 13.58
N ALA A 428 -9.76 -6.82 13.03
CA ALA A 428 -11.05 -7.00 12.35
C ALA A 428 -12.26 -6.73 13.26
N GLU A 429 -12.13 -7.09 14.53
CA GLU A 429 -13.13 -6.88 15.59
C GLU A 429 -13.04 -5.49 16.24
N SER A 430 -12.03 -4.69 15.90
CA SER A 430 -11.92 -3.33 16.40
C SER A 430 -13.08 -2.50 15.89
N THR A 431 -13.68 -1.75 16.79
CA THR A 431 -14.85 -0.95 16.50
C THR A 431 -14.47 0.48 16.16
N ILE A 432 -15.24 1.06 15.24
CA ILE A 432 -15.23 2.46 14.90
C ILE A 432 -16.60 3.06 15.23
N LEU A 433 -16.58 4.26 15.78
CA LEU A 433 -17.80 5.04 15.96
C LEU A 433 -18.17 5.66 14.62
N ILE A 434 -19.43 5.51 14.25
CA ILE A 434 -20.07 6.05 13.07
C ILE A 434 -21.17 7.00 13.52
N ARG A 435 -21.16 8.26 13.05
CA ARG A 435 -22.17 9.29 13.40
C ARG A 435 -22.30 9.56 14.92
N GLY A 436 -21.20 9.44 15.66
CA GLY A 436 -21.18 9.66 17.12
C GLY A 436 -22.09 8.73 17.94
N SER A 437 -22.66 7.66 17.35
CA SER A 437 -23.70 6.85 18.01
C SER A 437 -23.82 5.40 17.53
N VAL A 438 -23.32 5.05 16.34
CA VAL A 438 -23.34 3.66 15.84
C VAL A 438 -21.94 3.08 15.87
N GLU A 439 -21.72 2.06 16.67
CA GLU A 439 -20.46 1.32 16.71
C GLU A 439 -20.50 0.18 15.68
N LYS A 440 -19.60 0.19 14.68
CA LYS A 440 -19.42 -0.95 13.75
C LYS A 440 -18.00 -1.50 13.87
N ARG A 441 -17.84 -2.80 13.66
CA ARG A 441 -16.52 -3.44 13.58
C ARG A 441 -15.88 -3.11 12.23
N LEU A 442 -14.56 -3.04 12.15
CA LEU A 442 -13.86 -2.80 10.88
C LEU A 442 -14.25 -3.80 9.78
N ARG A 443 -14.48 -5.06 10.15
CA ARG A 443 -14.96 -6.10 9.22
C ARG A 443 -16.39 -5.93 8.71
N GLU A 444 -17.17 -5.03 9.30
CA GLU A 444 -18.53 -4.68 8.90
C GLU A 444 -18.57 -3.41 8.03
N VAL A 445 -17.45 -2.66 7.99
CA VAL A 445 -17.30 -1.45 7.18
C VAL A 445 -17.12 -1.80 5.71
N VAL A 446 -16.30 -2.81 5.43
CA VAL A 446 -16.13 -3.38 4.10
C VAL A 446 -16.16 -4.88 4.24
N LYS A 447 -16.91 -5.54 3.38
CA LYS A 447 -17.05 -6.99 3.40
C LYS A 447 -16.91 -7.56 1.99
N TRP A 448 -15.97 -8.48 1.85
CA TRP A 448 -15.91 -9.38 0.70
C TRP A 448 -16.87 -10.53 0.96
N GLU A 449 -17.84 -10.71 0.07
CA GLU A 449 -18.87 -11.73 0.21
C GLU A 449 -18.70 -12.89 -0.78
N ARG A 450 -19.54 -13.92 -0.64
CA ARG A 450 -19.52 -15.08 -1.55
C ARG A 450 -19.91 -14.65 -2.96
N GLU A 451 -20.85 -13.74 -3.07
CA GLU A 451 -21.35 -13.16 -4.30
C GLU A 451 -20.23 -12.44 -5.07
N ASP A 452 -19.29 -11.82 -4.35
CA ASP A 452 -18.09 -11.20 -4.93
C ASP A 452 -17.15 -12.28 -5.52
N GLU A 453 -16.98 -13.43 -4.85
CA GLU A 453 -16.19 -14.55 -5.39
C GLU A 453 -16.81 -15.12 -6.68
N GLU A 454 -18.13 -15.30 -6.71
CA GLU A 454 -18.86 -15.78 -7.89
C GLU A 454 -18.75 -14.79 -9.06
N LEU A 455 -18.86 -13.50 -8.77
CA LEU A 455 -18.69 -12.43 -9.75
C LEU A 455 -17.25 -12.37 -10.30
N VAL A 456 -16.25 -12.55 -9.44
CA VAL A 456 -14.84 -12.65 -9.86
C VAL A 456 -14.61 -13.82 -10.81
N GLU A 457 -15.19 -14.99 -10.54
CA GLU A 457 -15.08 -16.15 -11.45
C GLU A 457 -15.76 -15.91 -12.82
N GLU A 458 -16.84 -15.14 -12.86
CA GLU A 458 -17.45 -14.70 -14.11
C GLU A 458 -16.54 -13.74 -14.90
N ILE A 459 -16.00 -12.72 -14.24
CA ILE A 459 -15.09 -11.75 -14.86
C ILE A 459 -13.81 -12.43 -15.35
N LYS A 460 -13.28 -13.41 -14.62
CA LYS A 460 -12.10 -14.19 -15.05
C LYS A 460 -12.33 -14.87 -16.40
N ARG A 461 -13.52 -15.46 -16.62
CA ARG A 461 -13.87 -16.09 -17.91
C ARG A 461 -13.82 -15.09 -19.06
N ILE A 462 -14.30 -13.87 -18.83
CA ILE A 462 -14.28 -12.78 -19.82
C ILE A 462 -12.85 -12.27 -20.07
N ILE A 463 -12.07 -12.07 -19.01
CA ILE A 463 -10.66 -11.65 -19.12
C ILE A 463 -9.86 -12.66 -19.95
N LEU A 464 -10.08 -13.96 -19.72
CA LEU A 464 -9.38 -15.04 -20.41
C LEU A 464 -9.95 -15.36 -21.80
N SER A 465 -11.14 -14.86 -22.16
CA SER A 465 -11.72 -15.13 -23.47
C SER A 465 -10.90 -14.47 -24.59
N LEU A 466 -10.77 -15.10 -25.75
CA LEU A 466 -10.06 -14.47 -26.89
C LEU A 466 -10.91 -13.39 -27.59
N ARG A 467 -12.17 -13.24 -27.19
CA ARG A 467 -13.12 -12.32 -27.81
C ARG A 467 -13.06 -10.94 -27.14
N PRO A 468 -13.32 -9.86 -27.88
CA PRO A 468 -13.53 -8.54 -27.30
C PRO A 468 -14.92 -8.49 -26.65
N GLU A 469 -15.06 -9.12 -25.49
CA GLU A 469 -16.27 -9.04 -24.67
C GLU A 469 -16.22 -7.78 -23.80
N SER A 470 -17.34 -7.04 -23.76
CA SER A 470 -17.52 -5.88 -22.87
C SER A 470 -18.01 -6.34 -21.50
N LEU A 471 -17.75 -5.56 -20.45
CA LEU A 471 -18.35 -5.80 -19.12
C LEU A 471 -19.88 -5.82 -19.11
N SER A 472 -20.53 -5.30 -20.16
CA SER A 472 -21.98 -5.43 -20.34
C SER A 472 -22.48 -6.88 -20.38
N THR A 473 -21.59 -7.87 -20.56
CA THR A 473 -21.95 -9.30 -20.53
C THR A 473 -22.00 -9.89 -19.12
N VAL A 474 -21.54 -9.18 -18.08
CA VAL A 474 -21.52 -9.63 -16.68
C VAL A 474 -22.91 -9.44 -16.03
N GLY A 475 -23.95 -10.02 -16.63
CA GLY A 475 -25.33 -9.98 -16.14
C GLY A 475 -25.83 -8.60 -15.65
N GLU A 476 -26.84 -8.59 -14.78
CA GLU A 476 -27.33 -7.38 -14.09
C GLU A 476 -26.54 -7.05 -12.80
N LYS A 477 -25.54 -7.86 -12.44
CA LYS A 477 -24.77 -7.69 -11.20
C LYS A 477 -23.87 -6.46 -11.30
N GLU A 478 -23.87 -5.62 -10.27
CA GLU A 478 -23.03 -4.42 -10.23
C GLU A 478 -21.55 -4.80 -10.08
N CYS A 479 -20.83 -4.86 -11.21
CA CYS A 479 -19.38 -5.03 -11.23
C CYS A 479 -18.67 -3.72 -10.87
N SER A 480 -17.60 -3.82 -10.07
CA SER A 480 -16.80 -2.67 -9.63
C SER A 480 -15.30 -2.88 -9.88
N ALA A 481 -14.49 -1.83 -9.76
CA ALA A 481 -13.06 -1.89 -10.08
C ALA A 481 -12.29 -2.92 -9.22
N ARG A 482 -12.69 -3.13 -7.95
CA ARG A 482 -12.06 -4.15 -7.08
C ARG A 482 -12.26 -5.57 -7.60
N HIS A 483 -13.42 -5.85 -8.19
CA HIS A 483 -13.71 -7.15 -8.80
C HIS A 483 -12.88 -7.39 -10.05
N ILE A 484 -12.73 -6.37 -10.90
CA ILE A 484 -11.87 -6.43 -12.10
C ILE A 484 -10.41 -6.68 -11.72
N LEU A 485 -9.90 -5.97 -10.71
CA LEU A 485 -8.55 -6.16 -10.21
C LEU A 485 -8.36 -7.58 -9.65
N ALA A 486 -9.28 -8.03 -8.79
CA ALA A 486 -9.23 -9.37 -8.20
C ALA A 486 -9.23 -10.47 -9.27
N ALA A 487 -10.16 -10.38 -10.23
CA ALA A 487 -10.26 -11.31 -11.34
C ALA A 487 -9.00 -11.32 -12.21
N SER A 488 -8.38 -10.17 -12.44
CA SER A 488 -7.16 -10.06 -13.23
C SER A 488 -5.97 -10.73 -12.53
N VAL A 489 -5.80 -10.48 -11.24
CA VAL A 489 -4.75 -11.13 -10.42
C VAL A 489 -4.93 -12.64 -10.43
N LEU A 490 -6.14 -13.12 -10.14
CA LEU A 490 -6.41 -14.57 -10.14
C LEU A 490 -6.24 -15.18 -11.53
N SER A 491 -6.67 -14.50 -12.59
CA SER A 491 -6.44 -14.95 -13.97
C SER A 491 -4.94 -15.09 -14.26
N ALA A 492 -4.14 -14.09 -13.91
CA ALA A 492 -2.72 -14.09 -14.18
C ALA A 492 -1.99 -15.22 -13.45
N VAL A 493 -2.35 -15.50 -12.19
CA VAL A 493 -1.68 -16.52 -11.38
C VAL A 493 -2.15 -17.95 -11.66
N GLN A 494 -3.41 -18.14 -12.07
CA GLN A 494 -4.02 -19.44 -12.30
C GLN A 494 -3.94 -19.90 -13.76
N THR A 495 -3.69 -19.00 -14.71
CA THR A 495 -3.49 -19.42 -16.11
C THR A 495 -2.35 -20.43 -16.14
N ARG A 496 -2.57 -21.60 -16.71
CA ARG A 496 -1.49 -22.58 -16.91
C ARG A 496 -0.63 -22.09 -18.07
N SER A 497 0.67 -21.98 -17.84
CA SER A 497 1.62 -22.11 -18.92
C SER A 497 2.30 -23.47 -18.79
N ASP A 498 2.16 -24.32 -19.80
CA ASP A 498 2.87 -25.60 -19.85
C ASP A 498 4.37 -25.42 -20.12
N SER A 499 4.86 -24.18 -20.15
CA SER A 499 6.27 -23.82 -20.27
C SER A 499 6.56 -22.52 -19.52
N GLU A 500 7.69 -22.43 -18.82
CA GLU A 500 8.24 -21.20 -18.21
C GLU A 500 8.71 -20.18 -19.28
N SER A 501 8.02 -20.11 -20.42
CA SER A 501 8.47 -19.41 -21.62
C SER A 501 7.91 -18.00 -21.73
N VAL A 502 8.48 -17.24 -22.67
CA VAL A 502 8.05 -15.91 -23.15
C VAL A 502 6.53 -15.81 -23.36
N THR A 503 5.84 -16.91 -23.65
CA THR A 503 4.38 -17.00 -23.81
C THR A 503 3.61 -16.55 -22.57
N SER A 504 4.09 -16.86 -21.36
CA SER A 504 3.40 -16.57 -20.10
C SER A 504 3.36 -15.08 -19.78
N ILE A 505 4.45 -14.36 -20.11
CA ILE A 505 4.53 -12.90 -19.95
C ILE A 505 3.56 -12.20 -20.91
N HIS A 506 3.43 -12.68 -22.15
CA HIS A 506 2.48 -12.12 -23.11
C HIS A 506 1.03 -12.28 -22.65
N VAL A 507 0.70 -13.44 -22.06
CA VAL A 507 -0.62 -13.68 -21.47
C VAL A 507 -0.90 -12.72 -20.30
N ILE A 508 0.06 -12.54 -19.38
CA ILE A 508 -0.10 -11.60 -18.25
C ILE A 508 -0.26 -10.17 -18.74
N LYS A 509 0.53 -9.73 -19.72
CA LYS A 509 0.38 -8.40 -20.35
C LYS A 509 -0.97 -8.24 -21.03
N SER A 510 -1.48 -9.28 -21.70
CA SER A 510 -2.82 -9.27 -22.28
C SER A 510 -3.90 -9.12 -21.22
N ILE A 511 -3.82 -9.89 -20.13
CA ILE A 511 -4.72 -9.78 -18.96
C ILE A 511 -4.68 -8.36 -18.39
N PHE A 512 -3.48 -7.82 -18.17
CA PHE A 512 -3.29 -6.49 -17.61
C PHE A 512 -3.85 -5.39 -18.51
N ASN A 513 -3.66 -5.47 -19.83
CA ASN A 513 -4.22 -4.50 -20.77
C ASN A 513 -5.75 -4.55 -20.82
N LYS A 514 -6.35 -5.75 -20.75
CA LYS A 514 -7.80 -5.90 -20.64
C LYS A 514 -8.34 -5.32 -19.34
N MET A 515 -7.67 -5.61 -18.21
CA MET A 515 -7.98 -5.03 -16.91
C MET A 515 -8.04 -3.51 -17.01
N LYS A 516 -6.99 -2.86 -17.54
CA LYS A 516 -6.96 -1.40 -17.70
C LYS A 516 -8.08 -0.89 -18.59
N GLY A 517 -8.42 -1.60 -19.67
CA GLY A 517 -9.55 -1.28 -20.53
C GLY A 517 -10.88 -1.24 -19.76
N PHE A 518 -11.16 -2.29 -19.00
CA PHE A 518 -12.36 -2.40 -18.15
C PHE A 518 -12.40 -1.36 -17.03
N LEU A 519 -11.26 -1.06 -16.41
CA LEU A 519 -11.19 -0.03 -15.37
C LEU A 519 -11.46 1.37 -15.92
N VAL A 520 -10.97 1.67 -17.13
CA VAL A 520 -11.28 2.93 -17.82
C VAL A 520 -12.77 3.01 -18.16
N GLU A 521 -13.37 1.92 -18.63
CA GLU A 521 -14.82 1.86 -18.90
C GLU A 521 -15.64 2.11 -17.63
N ILE A 522 -15.26 1.52 -16.49
CA ILE A 522 -15.89 1.79 -15.19
C ILE A 522 -15.76 3.27 -14.82
N PHE A 523 -14.54 3.83 -14.94
CA PHE A 523 -14.29 5.23 -14.66
C PHE A 523 -15.14 6.14 -15.55
N GLU A 524 -15.30 5.84 -16.83
CA GLU A 524 -16.03 6.71 -17.77
C GLU A 524 -17.56 6.60 -17.63
N ARG A 525 -18.09 5.43 -17.24
CA ARG A 525 -19.51 5.24 -16.94
C ARG A 525 -19.93 5.94 -15.65
N LYS A 526 -19.03 6.02 -14.67
CA LYS A 526 -19.22 6.69 -13.39
C LYS A 526 -18.00 7.58 -13.08
N PRO A 527 -17.77 8.68 -13.84
CA PRO A 527 -16.61 9.57 -13.63
C PRO A 527 -16.61 10.16 -12.22
N THR A 528 -17.81 10.27 -11.69
CA THR A 528 -18.18 10.68 -10.36
C THR A 528 -18.96 9.51 -9.74
N LEU A 529 -18.35 8.75 -8.84
CA LEU A 529 -19.15 8.37 -7.69
C LEU A 529 -19.59 9.70 -7.04
N ASN A 530 -20.90 9.92 -7.09
CA ASN A 530 -21.65 11.14 -6.78
C ASN A 530 -21.44 11.64 -5.34
N LEU A 531 -20.22 12.04 -4.98
CA LEU A 531 -19.91 12.61 -3.66
C LEU A 531 -20.55 14.00 -3.47
N GLY A 532 -21.08 14.63 -4.53
CA GLY A 532 -21.69 15.96 -4.47
C GLY A 532 -23.21 16.02 -4.67
N GLN A 533 -23.89 14.95 -5.12
CA GLN A 533 -25.34 15.03 -5.40
C GLN A 533 -26.23 14.37 -4.34
N HIS A 534 -25.68 13.55 -3.43
CA HIS A 534 -26.54 12.81 -2.50
C HIS A 534 -26.72 13.39 -1.10
N ILE A 535 -25.95 14.39 -0.64
CA ILE A 535 -26.14 14.95 0.71
C ILE A 535 -25.76 16.43 0.74
N VAL A 536 -26.63 17.30 0.20
CA VAL A 536 -26.90 18.59 0.85
C VAL A 536 -28.12 18.32 1.73
N VAL A 537 -27.90 17.73 2.91
CA VAL A 537 -28.91 17.86 3.97
C VAL A 537 -28.76 19.29 4.43
N SER A 538 -29.69 20.14 4.01
CA SER A 538 -29.91 21.44 4.61
C SER A 538 -30.02 21.20 6.12
N LEU A 539 -28.99 21.52 6.88
CA LEU A 539 -29.12 21.58 8.33
C LEU A 539 -30.21 22.63 8.59
N PRO A 540 -31.26 22.32 9.39
CA PRO A 540 -32.20 23.35 9.80
C PRO A 540 -31.38 24.47 10.49
N PRO A 541 -31.78 25.73 10.31
CA PRO A 541 -31.12 26.84 10.99
C PRO A 541 -31.10 26.53 12.48
N ILE A 542 -29.92 26.69 13.09
CA ILE A 542 -29.79 26.70 14.54
C ILE A 542 -30.64 27.88 15.00
N GLU A 543 -31.80 27.61 15.58
CA GLU A 543 -32.52 28.61 16.36
C GLU A 543 -31.61 28.94 17.54
N GLU A 544 -31.08 30.17 17.53
CA GLU A 544 -30.46 30.76 18.71
C GLU A 544 -31.57 30.89 19.76
N GLU A 545 -31.50 30.09 20.82
CA GLU A 545 -32.27 30.34 22.04
C GLU A 545 -31.74 31.63 22.69
N GLU A 546 -32.60 32.64 22.78
CA GLU A 546 -32.43 33.87 23.59
C GLU A 546 -32.44 33.59 25.11
#